data_AF-A0A940JCA9-F1
#
_entry.id   AF-A0A940JCA9-F1
#
_cell.length_a   1.000
_cell.length_b   1.000
_cell.length_c   1.000
_cell.angle_alpha   90.00
_cell.angle_beta   90.00
_cell.angle_gamma   90.00
#
_symmetry.space_group_name_H-M   'P 1'
#
loop_
_entity.id
_entity.type
_entity.pdbx_description
1 polymer ?
#
loop_
_entity_poly.entity_id
_entity_poly.type
_entity_poly.pdbx_seq_one_letter_code
_entity_poly.pdbx_strand_id
1 'polypeptide(L)'
;MSAPRTWLLGLAAVASLGLGAAPAGAEEILQLDLANPANGTPGGVAAQSQPLTSGAAYVVTIEGTGSLWSTPSDPWTSYCGEPEAAPITQPSAGMPDTPPTADAAVIFAAPTGSGFMGGQACSGANPTSPPAPGRLLMGSVASGMTPAIPMGGQPTHADPAHRYAYAVTGDGTALQLQYDDSVVFDNSGIFTVTVWTDLECTLADCLGTGVVPTPTPTPVAPTPTPV
;
A
#
# COMPACT_ATOMS: atom_id res chain seq x y z
N MET A 1 7.33 -68.12 48.31
CA MET A 1 8.18 -66.91 48.27
C MET A 1 7.74 -66.11 47.05
N SER A 2 6.87 -65.11 47.25
CA SER A 2 6.33 -64.27 46.16
C SER A 2 6.84 -62.85 46.36
N ALA A 3 7.51 -62.30 45.34
CA ALA A 3 8.00 -60.92 45.33
C ALA A 3 6.92 -59.98 44.78
N PRO A 4 6.73 -58.77 45.35
CA PRO A 4 5.79 -57.79 44.81
C PRO A 4 6.41 -57.03 43.63
N ARG A 5 5.63 -56.87 42.56
CA ARG A 5 5.94 -56.02 41.40
C ARG A 5 5.58 -54.58 41.72
N THR A 6 6.61 -53.74 41.84
CA THR A 6 6.49 -52.29 41.98
C THR A 6 6.22 -51.66 40.61
N TRP A 7 5.08 -50.99 40.44
CA TRP A 7 4.76 -50.21 39.25
C TRP A 7 5.25 -48.77 39.46
N LEU A 8 6.21 -48.34 38.64
CA LEU A 8 6.66 -46.94 38.56
C LEU A 8 5.70 -46.16 37.65
N LEU A 9 4.89 -45.29 38.27
CA LEU A 9 4.16 -44.24 37.57
C LEU A 9 5.14 -43.15 37.15
N GLY A 10 5.43 -43.06 35.86
CA GLY A 10 6.18 -41.95 35.27
C GLY A 10 5.27 -40.73 35.08
N LEU A 11 5.49 -39.67 35.85
CA LEU A 11 4.97 -38.34 35.55
C LEU A 11 5.75 -37.76 34.36
N ALA A 12 5.11 -37.68 33.19
CA ALA A 12 5.63 -36.87 32.09
C ALA A 12 5.23 -35.41 32.32
N ALA A 13 6.17 -34.58 32.77
CA ALA A 13 5.99 -33.14 32.81
C ALA A 13 6.05 -32.60 31.37
N VAL A 14 4.89 -32.29 30.80
CA VAL A 14 4.79 -31.56 29.53
C VAL A 14 5.13 -30.10 29.84
N ALA A 15 6.40 -29.73 29.63
CA ALA A 15 6.80 -28.33 29.66
C ALA A 15 6.19 -27.63 28.44
N SER A 16 5.07 -26.95 28.66
CA SER A 16 4.48 -26.02 27.70
C SER A 16 5.45 -24.86 27.55
N LEU A 17 6.35 -24.93 26.56
CA LEU A 17 7.07 -23.76 26.06
C LEU A 17 6.00 -22.84 25.48
N GLY A 18 5.51 -21.93 26.30
CA GLY A 18 4.71 -20.80 25.85
C GLY A 18 5.59 -20.00 24.90
N LEU A 19 5.46 -20.25 23.59
CA LEU A 19 5.81 -19.27 22.59
C LEU A 19 4.90 -18.09 22.88
N GLY A 20 5.41 -17.13 23.67
CA GLY A 20 4.81 -15.81 23.75
C GLY A 20 4.74 -15.31 22.33
N ALA A 21 3.53 -15.20 21.80
CA ALA A 21 3.31 -14.50 20.55
C ALA A 21 3.98 -13.14 20.71
N ALA A 22 4.96 -12.84 19.83
CA ALA A 22 5.50 -11.51 19.77
C ALA A 22 4.31 -10.54 19.66
N PRO A 23 4.31 -9.43 20.42
CA PRO A 23 3.22 -8.47 20.33
C PRO A 23 3.05 -8.11 18.86
N ALA A 24 1.79 -8.12 18.40
CA ALA A 24 1.43 -7.56 17.10
C ALA A 24 2.17 -6.22 16.98
N GLY A 25 2.99 -6.09 15.94
CA GLY A 25 3.78 -4.88 15.73
C GLY A 25 2.84 -3.69 15.77
N ALA A 26 3.14 -2.73 16.63
CA ALA A 26 2.37 -1.50 16.75
C ALA A 26 2.22 -0.84 15.38
N GLU A 27 1.13 -0.09 15.20
CA GLU A 27 0.91 0.82 14.08
C GLU A 27 2.23 1.48 13.64
N GLU A 28 2.59 1.25 12.38
CA GLU A 28 3.77 1.86 11.78
C GLU A 28 3.32 2.83 10.69
N ILE A 29 3.75 4.08 10.84
CA ILE A 29 3.55 5.14 9.86
C ILE A 29 4.82 5.25 9.01
N LEU A 30 4.70 4.99 7.71
CA LEU A 30 5.76 5.16 6.74
C LEU A 30 5.50 6.41 5.89
N GLN A 31 6.58 6.96 5.35
CA GLN A 31 6.54 8.03 4.36
C GLN A 31 7.08 7.52 3.03
N LEU A 32 6.24 7.55 2.00
CA LEU A 32 6.63 7.27 0.63
C LEU A 32 6.82 8.60 -0.11
N ASP A 33 8.05 9.09 -0.13
CA ASP A 33 8.43 10.32 -0.83
C ASP A 33 8.62 10.05 -2.32
N LEU A 34 7.77 10.64 -3.17
CA LEU A 34 7.77 10.40 -4.62
C LEU A 34 9.01 10.94 -5.34
N ALA A 35 9.67 11.95 -4.75
CA ALA A 35 10.87 12.56 -5.31
C ALA A 35 12.15 11.81 -4.94
N ASN A 36 12.09 10.89 -3.98
CA ASN A 36 13.27 10.21 -3.46
C ASN A 36 13.67 9.06 -4.41
N PRO A 37 14.82 9.15 -5.11
CA PRO A 37 15.34 8.03 -5.87
C PRO A 37 15.92 6.97 -4.92
N ALA A 38 15.10 6.07 -4.40
CA ALA A 38 15.60 5.01 -3.53
C ALA A 38 16.27 3.89 -4.35
N ASN A 39 17.52 3.55 -4.00
CA ASN A 39 18.24 2.36 -4.46
C ASN A 39 18.33 2.16 -5.99
N GLY A 40 18.44 3.25 -6.76
CA GLY A 40 18.57 3.16 -8.22
C GLY A 40 17.32 2.64 -8.94
N THR A 41 16.18 2.57 -8.23
CA THR A 41 14.89 2.22 -8.81
C THR A 41 14.06 3.49 -8.93
N PRO A 42 13.42 3.76 -10.07
CA PRO A 42 12.53 4.91 -10.21
C PRO A 42 11.27 4.74 -9.34
N GLY A 43 10.94 5.76 -8.57
CA GLY A 43 9.89 5.77 -7.54
C GLY A 43 10.44 5.75 -6.12
N GLY A 44 9.88 6.55 -5.22
CA GLY A 44 10.16 6.42 -3.78
C GLY A 44 9.99 4.97 -3.30
N VAL A 45 10.74 4.57 -2.28
CA VAL A 45 10.53 3.28 -1.60
C VAL A 45 10.32 3.53 -0.11
N ALA A 46 9.21 3.04 0.41
CA ALA A 46 8.95 2.96 1.84
C ALA A 46 8.97 1.49 2.26
N ALA A 47 9.62 1.17 3.37
CA ALA A 47 9.69 -0.18 3.89
C ALA A 47 9.38 -0.19 5.38
N GLN A 48 8.62 -1.18 5.82
CA GLN A 48 8.41 -1.41 7.24
C GLN A 48 9.72 -1.80 7.94
N SER A 49 9.88 -1.36 9.18
CA SER A 49 11.02 -1.72 10.01
C SER A 49 10.97 -3.16 10.49
N GLN A 50 9.77 -3.74 10.61
CA GLN A 50 9.55 -5.12 11.04
C GLN A 50 8.90 -5.97 9.95
N PRO A 51 9.26 -7.28 9.86
CA PRO A 51 8.58 -8.20 8.98
C PRO A 51 7.09 -8.38 9.34
N LEU A 52 6.25 -8.52 8.32
CA LEU A 52 4.87 -8.97 8.48
C LEU A 52 4.84 -10.46 8.85
N THR A 53 3.98 -10.83 9.78
CA THR A 53 3.83 -12.24 10.18
C THR A 53 3.29 -13.05 9.01
N SER A 54 4.00 -14.13 8.65
CA SER A 54 3.62 -14.98 7.52
C SER A 54 2.19 -15.53 7.69
N GLY A 55 1.35 -15.34 6.68
CA GLY A 55 -0.05 -15.78 6.65
C GLY A 55 -1.02 -14.91 7.44
N ALA A 56 -0.56 -13.88 8.17
CA ALA A 56 -1.44 -12.93 8.84
C ALA A 56 -1.99 -11.89 7.85
N ALA A 57 -3.25 -11.49 8.08
CA ALA A 57 -3.91 -10.45 7.29
C ALA A 57 -3.63 -9.06 7.86
N TYR A 58 -3.32 -8.14 6.97
CA TYR A 58 -3.05 -6.73 7.25
C TYR A 58 -3.89 -5.85 6.32
N VAL A 59 -4.20 -4.65 6.81
CA VAL A 59 -4.76 -3.57 6.00
C VAL A 59 -3.70 -2.48 5.93
N VAL A 60 -3.40 -2.02 4.72
CA VAL A 60 -2.51 -0.88 4.50
C VAL A 60 -3.38 0.27 4.03
N THR A 61 -3.39 1.37 4.78
CA THR A 61 -4.06 2.61 4.34
C THR A 61 -3.02 3.58 3.84
N ILE A 62 -3.27 4.18 2.68
CA ILE A 62 -2.38 5.17 2.07
C ILE A 62 -3.19 6.43 1.82
N GLU A 63 -2.66 7.55 2.29
CA GLU A 63 -3.25 8.87 2.16
C GLU A 63 -2.25 9.87 1.57
N GLY A 64 -2.76 10.76 0.72
CA GLY A 64 -2.04 11.92 0.25
C GLY A 64 -2.04 12.05 -1.26
N THR A 65 -1.41 13.12 -1.72
CA THR A 65 -1.36 13.50 -3.14
C THR A 65 0.08 13.88 -3.50
N GLY A 66 0.43 13.68 -4.75
CA GLY A 66 1.72 14.08 -5.30
C GLY A 66 1.62 14.67 -6.70
N SER A 67 2.61 15.46 -7.06
CA SER A 67 2.84 15.90 -8.43
C SER A 67 3.78 14.93 -9.11
N LEU A 68 3.43 14.50 -10.32
CA LEU A 68 4.30 13.67 -11.17
C LEU A 68 5.04 14.50 -12.23
N TRP A 69 4.89 15.84 -12.20
CA TRP A 69 5.40 16.74 -13.23
C TRP A 69 5.89 18.09 -12.67
N SER A 70 6.49 18.07 -11.49
CA SER A 70 7.14 19.20 -10.85
C SER A 70 8.49 19.53 -11.49
N THR A 71 8.52 20.18 -12.66
CA THR A 71 9.78 20.76 -13.16
C THR A 71 9.92 22.22 -12.73
N PRO A 72 11.10 22.66 -12.25
CA PRO A 72 11.33 24.08 -11.91
C PRO A 72 11.26 25.01 -13.12
N SER A 73 11.45 24.49 -14.34
CA SER A 73 11.64 25.28 -15.56
C SER A 73 10.45 25.30 -16.51
N ASP A 74 9.47 24.41 -16.34
CA ASP A 74 8.28 24.36 -17.20
C ASP A 74 7.02 24.56 -16.34
N PRO A 75 6.49 25.78 -16.26
CA PRO A 75 5.19 25.99 -15.67
C PRO A 75 4.15 25.45 -16.65
N TRP A 76 3.77 24.19 -16.47
CA TRP A 76 2.62 23.61 -17.16
C TRP A 76 1.39 24.45 -16.82
N THR A 77 1.06 25.39 -17.71
CA THR A 77 -0.02 26.37 -17.49
C THR A 77 -1.41 25.79 -17.80
N SER A 78 -1.45 24.58 -18.36
CA SER A 78 -2.68 23.88 -18.68
C SER A 78 -2.56 22.39 -18.37
N TYR A 79 -3.61 21.86 -17.77
CA TYR A 79 -3.75 20.46 -17.42
C TYR A 79 -4.98 19.88 -18.10
N CYS A 80 -4.92 18.59 -18.38
CA CYS A 80 -6.09 17.74 -18.53
C CYS A 80 -6.46 17.17 -17.16
N GLY A 81 -7.75 17.08 -16.85
CA GLY A 81 -8.21 16.82 -15.50
C GLY A 81 -8.15 18.07 -14.61
N GLU A 82 -8.36 17.88 -13.31
CA GLU A 82 -8.35 18.94 -12.30
C GLU A 82 -7.26 18.62 -11.28
N PRO A 83 -6.08 19.27 -11.36
CA PRO A 83 -5.06 19.09 -10.35
C PRO A 83 -5.53 19.69 -9.03
N GLU A 84 -5.04 19.16 -7.93
CA GLU A 84 -5.31 19.74 -6.61
C GLU A 84 -4.62 21.09 -6.49
N ALA A 85 -5.21 22.00 -5.71
CA ALA A 85 -4.63 23.34 -5.53
C ALA A 85 -3.27 23.30 -4.79
N ALA A 86 -3.08 22.30 -3.92
CA ALA A 86 -1.86 22.07 -3.16
C ALA A 86 -1.78 20.59 -2.73
N PRO A 87 -0.58 20.05 -2.46
CA PRO A 87 -0.41 18.76 -1.81
C PRO A 87 -1.16 18.65 -0.48
N ILE A 88 -1.86 17.54 -0.25
CA ILE A 88 -2.49 17.21 1.06
C ILE A 88 -1.44 17.06 2.15
N THR A 89 -0.32 16.43 1.79
CA THR A 89 0.86 16.26 2.64
C THR A 89 1.93 17.28 2.27
N GLN A 90 2.98 17.41 3.08
CA GLN A 90 4.10 18.28 2.76
C GLN A 90 4.75 17.88 1.40
N PRO A 91 5.19 18.84 0.57
CA PRO A 91 5.98 18.53 -0.61
C PRO A 91 7.33 17.90 -0.23
N SER A 92 7.87 17.08 -1.13
CA SER A 92 9.18 16.46 -0.96
C SER A 92 10.27 17.49 -0.68
N ALA A 93 11.24 17.14 0.16
CA ALA A 93 12.26 18.08 0.61
C ALA A 93 13.10 18.59 -0.58
N GLY A 94 13.13 19.91 -0.78
CA GLY A 94 13.90 20.55 -1.85
C GLY A 94 13.23 20.51 -3.23
N MET A 95 12.03 19.94 -3.35
CA MET A 95 11.25 19.96 -4.58
C MET A 95 10.33 21.19 -4.66
N PRO A 96 10.02 21.70 -5.86
CA PRO A 96 9.03 22.73 -6.04
C PRO A 96 7.65 22.27 -5.54
N ASP A 97 6.94 23.19 -4.90
CA ASP A 97 5.53 23.00 -4.56
C ASP A 97 4.70 23.24 -5.84
N THR A 98 4.24 22.16 -6.45
CA THR A 98 3.43 22.20 -7.68
C THR A 98 2.10 21.50 -7.46
N PRO A 99 1.04 21.91 -8.19
CA PRO A 99 -0.27 21.27 -8.10
C PRO A 99 -0.17 19.75 -8.21
N PRO A 100 -0.68 18.98 -7.22
CA PRO A 100 -0.72 17.53 -7.31
C PRO A 100 -1.62 17.06 -8.44
N THR A 101 -1.25 15.91 -8.99
CA THR A 101 -1.90 15.34 -10.15
C THR A 101 -2.22 13.86 -9.98
N ALA A 102 -1.75 13.26 -8.89
CA ALA A 102 -1.95 11.86 -8.58
C ALA A 102 -2.06 11.63 -7.07
N ASP A 103 -2.67 10.51 -6.72
CA ASP A 103 -2.64 9.89 -5.41
C ASP A 103 -2.20 8.42 -5.53
N ALA A 104 -2.34 7.64 -4.46
CA ALA A 104 -1.88 6.25 -4.43
C ALA A 104 -2.57 5.33 -5.45
N ALA A 105 -3.81 5.63 -5.87
CA ALA A 105 -4.59 4.75 -6.73
C ALA A 105 -4.94 5.36 -8.08
N VAL A 106 -4.78 6.68 -8.24
CA VAL A 106 -5.34 7.44 -9.35
C VAL A 106 -4.41 8.57 -9.79
N ILE A 107 -4.16 8.67 -11.10
CA ILE A 107 -3.62 9.87 -11.74
C ILE A 107 -4.79 10.69 -12.29
N PHE A 108 -5.20 11.74 -11.58
CA PHE A 108 -6.41 12.53 -11.85
C PHE A 108 -6.18 13.79 -12.69
N ALA A 109 -4.94 14.21 -12.86
CA ALA A 109 -4.57 15.28 -13.79
C ALA A 109 -3.25 14.99 -14.49
N ALA A 110 -2.98 15.69 -15.60
CA ALA A 110 -1.69 15.64 -16.28
C ALA A 110 -1.47 16.90 -17.13
N PRO A 111 -0.23 17.38 -17.32
CA PRO A 111 0.05 18.50 -18.21
C PRO A 111 -0.41 18.27 -19.65
N THR A 112 -0.93 19.32 -20.28
CA THR A 112 -1.27 19.30 -21.72
C THR A 112 -0.05 18.99 -22.56
N GLY A 113 -0.14 17.97 -23.42
CA GLY A 113 0.95 17.57 -24.31
C GLY A 113 1.94 16.59 -23.67
N SER A 114 1.73 16.18 -22.42
CA SER A 114 2.48 15.08 -21.83
C SER A 114 2.26 13.78 -22.64
N GLY A 115 3.36 13.08 -22.95
CA GLY A 115 3.33 11.82 -23.69
C GLY A 115 2.80 10.64 -22.88
N PHE A 116 2.49 10.86 -21.59
CA PHE A 116 2.16 9.83 -20.61
C PHE A 116 0.91 9.02 -20.98
N MET A 117 -0.04 9.61 -21.72
CA MET A 117 -1.22 8.90 -22.21
C MET A 117 -1.15 8.62 -23.72
N GLY A 118 -0.04 8.01 -24.17
CA GLY A 118 0.10 7.55 -25.55
C GLY A 118 0.02 8.66 -26.61
N GLY A 119 0.41 9.89 -26.25
CA GLY A 119 0.35 11.07 -27.14
C GLY A 119 -1.06 11.57 -27.48
N GLN A 120 -2.11 11.01 -26.87
CA GLN A 120 -3.51 11.40 -27.10
C GLN A 120 -4.14 12.21 -25.96
N ALA A 121 -3.42 12.38 -24.83
CA ALA A 121 -3.97 12.82 -23.54
C ALA A 121 -4.82 14.10 -23.58
N CYS A 122 -4.52 14.99 -24.52
CA CYS A 122 -5.07 16.35 -24.51
C CYS A 122 -5.39 16.90 -25.91
N SER A 123 -5.59 16.04 -26.92
CA SER A 123 -5.96 16.49 -28.28
C SER A 123 -7.47 16.72 -28.40
N GLY A 124 -7.95 17.83 -27.83
CA GLY A 124 -9.07 18.64 -28.33
C GLY A 124 -10.49 18.04 -28.41
N ALA A 125 -10.73 16.75 -28.15
CA ALA A 125 -12.06 16.14 -28.30
C ALA A 125 -12.54 15.34 -27.09
N ASN A 126 -11.71 15.15 -26.06
CA ASN A 126 -12.12 14.44 -24.85
C ASN A 126 -11.54 15.11 -23.59
N PRO A 127 -12.19 16.17 -23.05
CA PRO A 127 -11.84 16.75 -21.75
C PRO A 127 -12.06 15.79 -20.57
N THR A 128 -12.55 14.58 -20.85
CA THR A 128 -12.83 13.49 -19.92
C THR A 128 -12.05 12.23 -20.29
N SER A 129 -10.74 12.31 -20.52
CA SER A 129 -9.92 11.11 -20.28
C SER A 129 -9.85 10.96 -18.76
N PRO A 130 -10.74 10.12 -18.15
CA PRO A 130 -10.83 10.00 -16.70
C PRO A 130 -9.58 9.26 -16.22
N PRO A 131 -9.32 9.30 -14.91
CA PRO A 131 -8.02 9.01 -14.36
C PRO A 131 -7.40 7.69 -14.82
N ALA A 132 -6.11 7.74 -15.08
CA ALA A 132 -5.34 6.51 -15.23
C ALA A 132 -5.20 5.84 -13.87
N PRO A 133 -5.13 4.49 -13.82
CA PRO A 133 -4.70 3.80 -12.62
C PRO A 133 -3.37 4.39 -12.13
N GLY A 134 -3.30 4.67 -10.83
CA GLY A 134 -2.06 4.96 -10.13
C GLY A 134 -1.07 3.81 -10.29
N ARG A 135 0.21 4.11 -10.09
CA ARG A 135 1.29 3.16 -10.34
C ARG A 135 1.89 2.62 -9.04
N LEU A 136 1.10 2.58 -7.96
CA LEU A 136 1.56 2.02 -6.71
C LEU A 136 1.86 0.51 -6.85
N LEU A 137 3.06 0.13 -6.47
CA LEU A 137 3.50 -1.23 -6.30
C LEU A 137 3.63 -1.56 -4.80
N MET A 138 3.27 -2.79 -4.45
CA MET A 138 3.36 -3.30 -3.10
C MET A 138 3.86 -4.75 -3.11
N GLY A 139 4.66 -5.11 -2.12
CA GLY A 139 5.20 -6.46 -1.99
C GLY A 139 6.42 -6.50 -1.08
N SER A 140 7.34 -7.41 -1.37
CA SER A 140 8.64 -7.50 -0.71
C SER A 140 9.75 -7.70 -1.74
N VAL A 141 11.01 -7.48 -1.35
CA VAL A 141 12.16 -7.83 -2.22
C VAL A 141 12.19 -9.32 -2.54
N ALA A 142 11.74 -10.17 -1.61
CA ALA A 142 11.79 -11.61 -1.78
C ALA A 142 10.66 -12.11 -2.71
N SER A 143 9.45 -11.57 -2.58
CA SER A 143 8.29 -11.96 -3.39
C SER A 143 8.19 -11.20 -4.72
N GLY A 144 8.93 -10.10 -4.84
CA GLY A 144 8.75 -9.12 -5.89
C GLY A 144 7.65 -8.09 -5.57
N MET A 145 7.72 -6.98 -6.28
CA MET A 145 6.74 -5.88 -6.22
C MET A 145 5.67 -6.08 -7.29
N THR A 146 4.40 -5.87 -6.94
CA THR A 146 3.27 -6.03 -7.86
C THR A 146 2.34 -4.83 -7.80
N PRO A 147 1.61 -4.50 -8.89
CA PRO A 147 0.59 -3.45 -8.85
C PRO A 147 -0.42 -3.67 -7.73
N ALA A 148 -0.57 -2.68 -6.86
CA ALA A 148 -1.48 -2.72 -5.74
C ALA A 148 -2.89 -2.33 -6.20
N ILE A 149 -3.87 -3.19 -5.93
CA ILE A 149 -5.28 -2.91 -6.21
C ILE A 149 -5.97 -2.57 -4.89
N PRO A 150 -6.61 -1.39 -4.76
CA PRO A 150 -7.35 -1.05 -3.55
C PRO A 150 -8.47 -2.05 -3.25
N MET A 151 -8.82 -2.17 -1.97
CA MET A 151 -10.04 -2.82 -1.53
C MET A 151 -11.24 -2.12 -2.17
N GLY A 152 -12.11 -2.89 -2.82
CA GLY A 152 -13.20 -2.35 -3.65
C GLY A 152 -12.89 -2.29 -5.15
N GLY A 153 -11.64 -2.57 -5.55
CA GLY A 153 -11.20 -2.61 -6.94
C GLY A 153 -10.48 -1.33 -7.39
N GLN A 154 -10.11 -1.29 -8.67
CA GLN A 154 -9.43 -0.13 -9.24
C GLN A 154 -10.40 1.05 -9.39
N PRO A 155 -10.18 2.18 -8.68
CA PRO A 155 -11.03 3.35 -8.82
C PRO A 155 -10.90 3.99 -10.20
N THR A 156 -12.00 4.57 -10.67
CA THR A 156 -12.06 5.38 -11.91
C THR A 156 -12.10 6.89 -11.64
N HIS A 157 -12.01 7.30 -10.37
CA HIS A 157 -11.93 8.68 -9.89
C HIS A 157 -11.14 8.71 -8.58
N ALA A 158 -10.46 9.83 -8.31
CA ALA A 158 -9.80 10.01 -7.02
C ALA A 158 -10.84 9.98 -5.90
N ASP A 159 -10.50 9.35 -4.78
CA ASP A 159 -11.26 9.48 -3.54
C ASP A 159 -11.17 10.94 -3.05
N PRO A 160 -12.25 11.59 -2.60
CA PRO A 160 -12.21 12.98 -2.14
C PRO A 160 -11.29 13.23 -0.93
N ALA A 161 -10.95 12.19 -0.16
CA ALA A 161 -9.97 12.26 0.92
C ALA A 161 -8.59 11.73 0.48
N HIS A 162 -8.44 11.33 -0.79
CA HIS A 162 -7.26 10.69 -1.37
C HIS A 162 -6.71 9.56 -0.49
N ARG A 163 -7.63 8.77 0.08
CA ARG A 163 -7.32 7.69 0.99
C ARG A 163 -7.80 6.36 0.43
N TYR A 164 -6.89 5.38 0.41
CA TYR A 164 -7.17 4.05 -0.12
C TYR A 164 -6.70 2.99 0.86
N ALA A 165 -7.41 1.87 0.91
CA ALA A 165 -7.06 0.71 1.71
C ALA A 165 -6.67 -0.46 0.81
N TYR A 166 -5.67 -1.25 1.22
CA TYR A 166 -5.16 -2.40 0.49
C TYR A 166 -5.08 -3.59 1.44
N ALA A 167 -5.58 -4.74 0.98
CA ALA A 167 -5.45 -5.98 1.74
C ALA A 167 -4.09 -6.63 1.44
N VAL A 168 -3.33 -6.93 2.49
CA VAL A 168 -2.00 -7.54 2.41
C VAL A 168 -1.96 -8.80 3.25
N THR A 169 -1.36 -9.86 2.72
CA THR A 169 -1.03 -11.05 3.50
C THR A 169 0.46 -11.05 3.76
N GLY A 170 0.87 -11.13 5.03
CA GLY A 170 2.28 -11.18 5.38
C GLY A 170 2.97 -12.41 4.80
N ASP A 171 4.20 -12.25 4.33
CA ASP A 171 5.03 -13.33 3.78
C ASP A 171 6.22 -13.71 4.68
N GLY A 172 6.33 -13.08 5.86
CA GLY A 172 7.48 -13.23 6.75
C GLY A 172 8.60 -12.23 6.49
N THR A 173 8.39 -11.24 5.60
CA THR A 173 9.34 -10.17 5.28
C THR A 173 8.73 -8.79 5.50
N ALA A 174 9.57 -7.75 5.46
CA ALA A 174 9.10 -6.37 5.58
C ALA A 174 8.33 -5.96 4.32
N LEU A 175 7.15 -5.38 4.51
CA LEU A 175 6.39 -4.76 3.44
C LEU A 175 7.20 -3.63 2.81
N GLN A 176 7.21 -3.58 1.49
CA GLN A 176 7.74 -2.49 0.68
C GLN A 176 6.63 -1.90 -0.17
N LEU A 177 6.69 -0.59 -0.34
CA LEU A 177 5.84 0.20 -1.21
C LEU A 177 6.71 1.01 -2.14
N GLN A 178 6.31 1.09 -3.40
CA GLN A 178 6.98 1.88 -4.41
C GLN A 178 5.95 2.54 -5.30
N TYR A 179 6.18 3.79 -5.71
CA TYR A 179 5.39 4.39 -6.78
C TYR A 179 6.14 4.18 -8.10
N ASP A 180 5.66 3.30 -8.98
CA ASP A 180 6.35 2.97 -10.24
C ASP A 180 6.31 4.16 -11.18
N ASP A 181 7.37 4.97 -11.16
CA ASP A 181 7.58 6.06 -12.10
C ASP A 181 9.04 6.15 -12.49
N SER A 182 9.31 5.93 -13.79
CA SER A 182 10.65 5.93 -14.40
C SER A 182 11.38 7.26 -14.29
N VAL A 183 10.65 8.36 -14.11
CA VAL A 183 11.19 9.72 -14.01
C VAL A 183 10.79 10.27 -12.64
N VAL A 184 11.76 10.47 -11.75
CA VAL A 184 11.48 10.91 -10.37
C VAL A 184 11.97 12.31 -10.06
N PHE A 185 12.84 12.87 -10.91
CA PHE A 185 13.43 14.20 -10.65
C PHE A 185 12.39 15.32 -10.77
N ASP A 186 11.25 15.02 -11.37
CA ASP A 186 10.08 15.88 -11.52
C ASP A 186 8.89 15.38 -10.71
N ASN A 187 9.11 14.53 -9.70
CA ASN A 187 8.06 14.14 -8.77
C ASN A 187 8.16 14.94 -7.48
N SER A 188 7.02 15.20 -6.84
CA SER A 188 6.96 15.77 -5.50
C SER A 188 5.74 15.30 -4.72
N GLY A 189 5.86 15.30 -3.39
CA GLY A 189 4.80 14.88 -2.48
C GLY A 189 5.17 13.60 -1.74
N ILE A 190 4.49 13.39 -0.61
CA ILE A 190 4.75 12.27 0.29
C ILE A 190 3.43 11.56 0.55
N PHE A 191 3.35 10.26 0.30
CA PHE A 191 2.21 9.47 0.80
C PHE A 191 2.46 9.03 2.23
N THR A 192 1.46 9.21 3.08
CA THR A 192 1.44 8.66 4.43
C THR A 192 0.86 7.26 4.34
N VAL A 193 1.62 6.27 4.81
CA VAL A 193 1.24 4.87 4.77
C VAL A 193 1.09 4.40 6.21
N THR A 194 -0.06 3.85 6.56
CA THR A 194 -0.28 3.20 7.84
C THR A 194 -0.56 1.73 7.63
N VAL A 195 0.18 0.87 8.33
CA VAL A 195 -0.02 -0.57 8.31
C VAL A 195 -0.73 -1.01 9.58
N TRP A 196 -1.87 -1.67 9.39
CA TRP A 196 -2.75 -2.14 10.45
C TRP A 196 -2.78 -3.67 10.45
N THR A 197 -2.78 -4.29 11.61
CA THR A 197 -3.38 -5.62 11.71
C THR A 197 -4.89 -5.54 11.44
N ASP A 198 -5.50 -6.65 11.04
CA ASP A 198 -6.95 -6.73 10.84
C ASP A 198 -7.76 -6.29 12.10
N LEU A 199 -7.26 -6.66 13.29
CA LEU A 199 -7.85 -6.25 14.56
C LEU A 199 -7.71 -4.75 14.81
N GLU A 200 -6.51 -4.18 14.63
CA GLU A 200 -6.29 -2.74 14.81
C GLU A 200 -7.14 -1.92 13.83
N CYS A 201 -7.21 -2.34 12.56
CA CYS A 201 -8.03 -1.68 11.57
C CYS A 201 -9.51 -1.68 11.99
N THR A 202 -10.02 -2.82 12.46
CA THR A 202 -11.40 -2.95 12.93
C THR A 202 -11.67 -2.03 14.12
N LEU A 203 -10.76 -1.98 15.09
CA LEU A 203 -10.91 -1.16 16.30
C LEU A 203 -10.80 0.34 16.01
N ALA A 204 -9.95 0.73 15.07
CA ALA A 204 -9.73 2.12 14.67
C ALA A 204 -10.69 2.60 13.56
N ASP A 205 -11.57 1.72 13.06
CA ASP A 205 -12.39 1.98 11.87
C ASP A 205 -11.53 2.50 10.69
N CYS A 206 -10.43 1.80 10.40
CA CYS A 206 -9.42 2.33 9.48
C CYS A 206 -9.92 2.44 8.03
N LEU A 207 -11.01 1.75 7.68
CA LEU A 207 -11.68 1.87 6.39
C LEU A 207 -12.71 3.01 6.34
N GLY A 208 -12.98 3.66 7.48
CA GLY A 208 -14.02 4.68 7.65
C GLY A 208 -15.44 4.10 7.71
N THR A 209 -16.35 4.87 8.32
CA THR A 209 -17.75 4.48 8.52
C THR A 209 -18.47 4.27 7.18
N GLY A 210 -18.48 3.04 6.65
CA GLY A 210 -19.23 2.71 5.44
C GLY A 210 -18.69 1.56 4.60
N VAL A 211 -17.41 1.21 4.75
CA VAL A 211 -16.85 0.04 4.06
C VAL A 211 -16.92 -1.15 5.02
N VAL A 212 -18.05 -1.86 5.02
CA VAL A 212 -18.07 -3.20 5.62
C VAL A 212 -17.16 -4.05 4.74
N PRO A 213 -16.00 -4.54 5.24
CA PRO A 213 -15.20 -5.47 4.45
C PRO A 213 -16.12 -6.64 4.14
N THR A 214 -16.40 -6.86 2.85
CA THR A 214 -17.05 -8.10 2.45
C THR A 214 -16.08 -9.19 2.88
N PRO A 215 -16.45 -10.07 3.82
CA PRO A 215 -15.52 -11.06 4.33
C PRO A 215 -14.98 -11.84 3.15
N THR A 216 -13.66 -11.78 2.95
CA THR A 216 -12.98 -12.65 2.00
C THR A 216 -13.48 -14.07 2.29
N PRO A 217 -14.08 -14.76 1.33
CA PRO A 217 -14.62 -16.09 1.59
C PRO A 217 -13.49 -16.92 2.16
N THR A 218 -13.67 -17.42 3.39
CA THR A 218 -12.73 -18.33 4.01
C THR A 218 -12.46 -19.43 2.98
N PRO A 219 -11.19 -19.69 2.59
CA PRO A 219 -10.90 -20.75 1.65
C PRO A 219 -11.52 -22.02 2.20
N VAL A 220 -12.53 -22.53 1.50
CA VAL A 220 -13.20 -23.78 1.87
C VAL A 220 -12.12 -24.84 1.78
N ALA A 221 -11.74 -25.42 2.92
CA ALA A 221 -10.82 -26.53 2.94
C ALA A 221 -11.32 -27.59 1.94
N PRO A 222 -10.46 -28.11 1.06
CA PRO A 222 -10.88 -29.08 0.06
C PRO A 222 -11.58 -30.23 0.77
N THR A 223 -12.80 -30.54 0.35
CA THR A 223 -13.54 -31.68 0.89
C THR A 223 -12.70 -32.93 0.65
N PRO A 224 -12.36 -33.72 1.69
CA PRO A 224 -11.57 -34.93 1.50
C PRO A 224 -12.34 -35.87 0.56
N THR A 225 -11.70 -36.27 -0.53
CA THR A 225 -12.24 -37.27 -1.45
C THR A 225 -12.38 -38.59 -0.69
N PRO A 226 -13.57 -39.21 -0.61
CA PRO A 226 -13.70 -40.53 -0.03
C PRO A 226 -12.89 -41.54 -0.84
N VAL A 227 -12.11 -42.36 -0.14
CA VAL A 227 -11.33 -43.49 -0.68
C VAL A 227 -12.23 -44.70 -0.87
#